data_AF-A0A2V7PXJ0-F1
#
_entry.id   AF-A0A2V7PXJ0-F1
#
_cell.length_a   1.000
_cell.length_b   1.000
_cell.length_c   1.000
_cell.angle_alpha   90.00
_cell.angle_beta   90.00
_cell.angle_gamma   90.00
#
_symmetry.space_group_name_H-M   'P 1'
#
loop_
_entity.id
_entity.type
_entity.pdbx_description
1 polymer ?
#
loop_
_entity_poly.entity_id
_entity_poly.type
_entity_poly.pdbx_seq_one_letter_code
_entity_poly.pdbx_strand_id
1 'polypeptide(L)'
;MLSGDRADLTVNAGYFAGNLRLPSNDNGPGILSSGLLGGDSTRGGWGTFLPGELFQITTSQHVERVNGSLAAGWRPVAQLNVRAVAGLDHTDQHDGQVQRPGEGPNANPAFSSVTQGRRRGSRFTGALTATGMFELSPTLSMRTTAGVHYFKNSVDLFDSAASVFGSGVSIREQRLRAVTSTFGLVLQQQVAWR
;
A
#
# COMPACT_ATOMS: atom_id res chain seq x y z
N MET A 1 24.54 2.06 10.28
CA MET A 1 24.56 3.45 10.77
C MET A 1 25.99 3.96 10.68
N LEU A 2 26.20 5.11 10.05
CA LEU A 2 27.49 5.80 10.02
C LEU A 2 27.33 7.09 10.83
N SER A 3 28.29 7.38 11.72
CA SER A 3 28.26 8.56 12.58
C SER A 3 29.65 9.16 12.66
N GLY A 4 29.75 10.47 12.48
CA GLY A 4 30.93 11.29 12.79
C GLY A 4 30.55 12.43 13.72
N ASP A 5 31.51 13.28 14.06
CA ASP A 5 31.35 14.31 15.11
C ASP A 5 30.23 15.31 14.84
N ARG A 6 29.87 15.51 13.57
CA ARG A 6 28.88 16.50 13.13
C ARG A 6 27.84 15.96 12.16
N ALA A 7 27.90 14.68 11.80
CA ALA A 7 26.98 14.11 10.82
C ALA A 7 26.67 12.65 11.14
N ASP A 8 25.42 12.26 10.91
CA ASP A 8 24.95 10.90 11.05
C ASP A 8 24.14 10.48 9.82
N LEU A 9 24.29 9.22 9.41
CA LEU A 9 23.59 8.64 8.28
C LEU A 9 23.05 7.26 8.66
N THR A 10 21.75 7.08 8.44
CA THR A 10 21.05 5.81 8.61
C THR A 10 20.42 5.41 7.28
N VAL A 11 20.64 4.16 6.91
CA VAL A 11 20.06 3.54 5.71
C VAL A 11 19.30 2.31 6.17
N ASN A 12 18.07 2.17 5.69
CA ASN A 12 17.24 0.99 5.89
C ASN A 12 16.79 0.46 4.54
N ALA A 13 16.75 -0.85 4.42
CA ALA A 13 16.20 -1.54 3.27
C ALA A 13 15.45 -2.79 3.76
N GLY A 14 14.36 -3.11 3.10
CA GLY A 14 13.55 -4.28 3.35
C GLY A 14 13.02 -4.83 2.03
N TYR A 15 12.93 -6.15 1.97
CA TYR A 15 12.25 -6.86 0.92
C TYR A 15 11.30 -7.87 1.54
N PHE A 16 10.11 -7.96 0.98
CA PHE A 16 9.08 -8.89 1.37
C PHE A 16 8.52 -9.57 0.12
N ALA A 17 8.39 -10.89 0.19
CA ALA A 17 7.69 -11.68 -0.80
C ALA A 17 6.69 -12.58 -0.10
N GLY A 18 5.49 -12.68 -0.65
CA GLY A 18 4.42 -13.49 -0.09
C GLY A 18 3.59 -14.15 -1.18
N ASN A 19 3.21 -15.39 -0.92
CA ASN A 19 2.21 -16.13 -1.70
C ASN A 19 1.06 -16.48 -0.76
N LEU A 20 -0.15 -16.12 -1.16
CA LEU A 20 -1.34 -16.37 -0.38
C LEU A 20 -2.48 -16.86 -1.28
N ARG A 21 -3.38 -17.64 -0.69
CA ARG A 21 -4.68 -17.96 -1.26
C ARG A 21 -5.75 -17.32 -0.39
N LEU A 22 -6.45 -16.34 -0.94
CA LEU A 22 -7.53 -15.63 -0.28
C LEU A 22 -8.85 -15.99 -0.98
N PRO A 23 -9.88 -16.48 -0.27
CA PRO A 23 -11.19 -16.67 -0.90
C PRO A 23 -11.72 -15.36 -1.50
N SER A 24 -12.53 -15.46 -2.56
CA SER A 24 -13.16 -14.31 -3.23
C SER A 24 -13.91 -13.42 -2.22
N ASN A 25 -13.73 -12.10 -2.31
CA ASN A 25 -14.10 -11.18 -1.24
C ASN A 25 -15.24 -10.19 -1.55
N ASP A 26 -15.35 -9.54 -2.73
CA ASP A 26 -16.39 -8.48 -2.86
C ASP A 26 -17.07 -8.22 -4.21
N ASN A 27 -16.55 -8.67 -5.35
CA ASN A 27 -17.08 -8.29 -6.68
C ASN A 27 -18.00 -9.37 -7.30
N GLY A 28 -18.38 -10.38 -6.51
CA GLY A 28 -19.09 -11.57 -6.96
C GLY A 28 -19.46 -12.48 -5.78
N PRO A 29 -19.62 -13.80 -5.98
CA PRO A 29 -19.83 -14.73 -4.88
C PRO A 29 -18.65 -14.64 -3.89
N GLY A 30 -18.90 -14.19 -2.67
CA GLY A 30 -17.86 -13.90 -1.68
C GLY A 30 -18.14 -14.54 -0.32
N ILE A 31 -17.06 -14.93 0.37
CA ILE A 31 -17.19 -15.63 1.67
C ILE A 31 -17.71 -14.68 2.76
N LEU A 32 -17.25 -13.43 2.78
CA LEU A 32 -17.68 -12.44 3.76
C LEU A 32 -19.14 -12.05 3.56
N SER A 33 -19.55 -11.77 2.32
CA SER A 33 -20.94 -11.42 2.01
C SER A 33 -21.88 -12.60 2.29
N SER A 34 -21.48 -13.83 1.96
CA SER A 34 -22.30 -15.02 2.25
C SER A 34 -22.43 -15.29 3.76
N GLY A 35 -21.40 -14.99 4.56
CA GLY A 35 -21.47 -15.13 6.02
C GLY A 35 -22.28 -14.03 6.69
N LEU A 36 -22.13 -12.77 6.25
CA LEU A 36 -22.82 -11.60 6.84
C LEU A 36 -24.31 -11.53 6.51
N LEU A 37 -24.70 -12.02 5.33
CA LEU A 37 -26.09 -11.97 4.85
C LEU A 37 -26.88 -13.26 5.16
N GLY A 38 -26.31 -14.16 5.95
CA GLY A 38 -26.95 -15.39 6.39
C GLY A 38 -27.92 -15.20 7.56
N GLY A 39 -28.71 -16.24 7.86
CA GLY A 39 -29.73 -16.22 8.91
C GLY A 39 -29.95 -17.60 9.55
N ASP A 40 -30.82 -17.67 10.56
CA ASP A 40 -30.87 -18.75 11.57
C ASP A 40 -31.47 -20.10 11.13
N SER A 41 -31.39 -20.53 9.85
CA SER A 41 -31.65 -21.96 9.53
C SER A 41 -31.49 -22.38 8.07
N THR A 42 -31.61 -21.49 7.10
CA THR A 42 -31.41 -21.87 5.70
C THR A 42 -29.91 -21.97 5.40
N ARG A 43 -29.49 -23.11 4.83
CA ARG A 43 -28.09 -23.37 4.41
C ARG A 43 -27.04 -23.28 5.53
N GLY A 44 -27.41 -23.67 6.75
CA GLY A 44 -26.48 -23.72 7.88
C GLY A 44 -25.96 -22.34 8.30
N GLY A 45 -26.77 -21.29 8.15
CA GLY A 45 -26.39 -19.93 8.53
C GLY A 45 -25.79 -19.09 7.41
N TRP A 46 -25.70 -19.60 6.18
CA TRP A 46 -25.09 -18.91 5.04
C TRP A 46 -26.15 -18.28 4.13
N GLY A 47 -25.89 -17.06 3.66
CA GLY A 47 -26.78 -16.30 2.78
C GLY A 47 -26.82 -16.87 1.36
N THR A 48 -25.84 -16.51 0.54
CA THR A 48 -25.89 -16.77 -0.92
C THR A 48 -25.19 -18.06 -1.34
N PHE A 49 -24.00 -18.35 -0.80
CA PHE A 49 -23.19 -19.51 -1.17
C PHE A 49 -22.59 -20.19 0.06
N LEU A 50 -22.47 -21.51 -0.01
CA LEU A 50 -21.79 -22.30 1.01
C LEU A 50 -20.27 -22.13 0.89
N PRO A 51 -19.52 -22.20 1.99
CA PRO A 51 -18.05 -22.15 1.94
C PRO A 51 -17.46 -23.18 1.00
N GLY A 52 -18.00 -24.41 1.00
CA GLY A 52 -17.55 -25.49 0.14
C GLY A 52 -17.68 -25.18 -1.36
N GLU A 53 -18.66 -24.37 -1.77
CA GLU A 53 -18.80 -23.91 -3.15
C GLU A 53 -17.74 -22.84 -3.47
N LEU A 54 -17.55 -21.88 -2.56
CA LEU A 54 -16.61 -20.77 -2.77
C LEU A 54 -15.14 -21.22 -2.77
N PHE A 55 -14.78 -22.19 -1.94
CA PHE A 55 -13.40 -22.69 -1.84
C PHE A 55 -12.98 -23.59 -3.01
N GLN A 56 -13.91 -24.03 -3.85
CA GLN A 56 -13.58 -24.70 -5.11
C GLN A 56 -12.92 -23.74 -6.10
N ILE A 57 -13.26 -22.44 -6.04
CA ILE A 57 -12.61 -21.43 -6.86
C ILE A 57 -11.15 -21.28 -6.39
N THR A 58 -10.23 -21.40 -7.34
CA THR A 58 -8.81 -21.28 -7.06
C THR A 58 -8.39 -19.83 -7.19
N THR A 59 -8.03 -19.23 -6.06
CA THR A 59 -7.48 -17.87 -5.99
C THR A 59 -6.03 -17.90 -5.58
N SER A 60 -5.26 -16.93 -6.05
CA SER A 60 -3.87 -16.72 -5.66
C SER A 60 -3.56 -15.25 -5.61
N GLN A 61 -2.67 -14.89 -4.71
CA GLN A 61 -2.09 -13.56 -4.59
C GLN A 61 -0.59 -13.72 -4.36
N HIS A 62 0.20 -13.13 -5.24
CA HIS A 62 1.63 -12.98 -5.11
C HIS A 62 1.95 -11.51 -4.88
N VAL A 63 2.70 -11.20 -3.83
CA VAL A 63 3.10 -9.82 -3.50
C VAL A 63 4.60 -9.78 -3.32
N GLU A 64 5.23 -8.86 -4.03
CA GLU A 64 6.61 -8.45 -3.79
C GLU A 64 6.63 -6.98 -3.38
N ARG A 65 7.39 -6.66 -2.33
CA ARG A 65 7.52 -5.30 -1.83
C ARG A 65 8.97 -5.02 -1.49
N VAL A 66 9.47 -3.90 -1.99
CA VAL A 66 10.76 -3.34 -1.59
C VAL A 66 10.53 -1.99 -0.94
N ASN A 67 11.06 -1.80 0.25
CA ASN A 67 11.01 -0.53 0.95
C ASN A 67 12.40 -0.12 1.39
N GLY A 68 12.70 1.16 1.29
CA GLY A 68 13.99 1.72 1.67
C GLY A 68 13.85 3.12 2.21
N SER A 69 14.74 3.49 3.12
CA SER A 69 14.83 4.86 3.61
C SER A 69 16.26 5.26 3.88
N LEU A 70 16.52 6.55 3.70
CA LEU A 70 17.76 7.22 4.04
C LEU A 70 17.42 8.37 4.97
N ALA A 71 18.10 8.47 6.10
CA ALA A 71 18.00 9.58 7.03
C ALA A 71 19.39 10.11 7.34
N ALA A 72 19.59 11.42 7.14
CA ALA A 72 20.83 12.10 7.40
C ALA A 72 20.60 13.24 8.41
N GLY A 73 21.44 13.31 9.43
CA GLY A 73 21.54 14.42 10.36
C GLY A 73 22.86 15.16 10.14
N TRP A 74 22.83 16.49 10.15
CA TRP A 74 24.02 17.33 10.01
C TRP A 74 23.97 18.51 10.98
N ARG A 75 25.08 18.74 11.68
CA ARG A 75 25.28 19.79 12.69
C ARG A 75 26.52 20.60 12.31
N PRO A 76 26.45 21.45 11.26
CA PRO A 76 27.63 22.18 10.78
C PRO A 76 28.25 23.09 11.85
N VAL A 77 27.38 23.69 12.67
CA VAL A 77 27.71 24.53 13.82
C VAL A 77 26.80 24.16 15.00
N ALA A 78 27.18 24.53 16.22
CA ALA A 78 26.44 24.14 17.43
C ALA A 78 24.98 24.62 17.46
N GLN A 79 24.70 25.74 16.79
CA GLN A 79 23.40 26.41 16.73
C GLN A 79 22.46 25.85 15.66
N LEU A 80 22.95 25.03 14.73
CA LEU A 80 22.17 24.59 13.57
C LEU A 80 22.13 23.07 13.47
N ASN A 81 20.91 22.53 13.44
CA ASN A 81 20.65 21.13 13.13
C ASN A 81 19.88 21.02 11.81
N VAL A 82 20.36 20.20 10.88
CA VAL A 82 19.69 19.89 9.62
C VAL A 82 19.41 18.41 9.58
N ARG A 83 18.18 18.04 9.20
CA ARG A 83 17.74 16.66 9.04
C ARG A 83 17.10 16.46 7.68
N ALA A 84 17.60 15.49 6.92
CA ALA A 84 17.02 15.06 5.66
C ALA A 84 16.54 13.60 5.78
N VAL A 85 15.37 13.30 5.24
CA VAL A 85 14.84 11.93 5.16
C VAL A 85 14.27 11.71 3.76
N ALA A 86 14.64 10.61 3.13
CA ALA A 86 14.05 10.15 1.88
C ALA A 86 13.58 8.70 2.05
N GLY A 87 12.47 8.34 1.43
CA GLY A 87 11.90 7.01 1.49
C GLY A 87 11.32 6.57 0.15
N LEU A 88 11.44 5.28 -0.12
CA LEU A 88 10.83 4.60 -1.26
C LEU A 88 10.10 3.36 -0.74
N ASP A 89 8.91 3.12 -1.26
CA ASP A 89 8.16 1.90 -1.02
C ASP A 89 7.46 1.49 -2.32
N HIS A 90 7.92 0.40 -2.90
CA HIS A 90 7.40 -0.15 -4.15
C HIS A 90 6.78 -1.52 -3.89
N THR A 91 5.62 -1.77 -4.46
CA THR A 91 4.89 -3.04 -4.35
C THR A 91 4.43 -3.48 -5.73
N ASP A 92 4.65 -4.76 -6.05
CA ASP A 92 4.07 -5.43 -7.21
C ASP A 92 3.22 -6.60 -6.70
N GLN A 93 1.94 -6.57 -7.02
CA GLN A 93 0.97 -7.57 -6.61
C GLN A 93 0.34 -8.19 -7.85
N HIS A 94 0.31 -9.51 -7.91
CA HIS A 94 -0.35 -10.30 -8.94
C HIS A 94 -1.41 -11.18 -8.31
N ASP A 95 -2.66 -10.95 -8.68
CA ASP A 95 -3.81 -11.72 -8.24
C ASP A 95 -4.28 -12.60 -9.38
N GLY A 96 -4.70 -13.82 -9.05
CA GLY A 96 -5.23 -14.79 -9.99
C GLY A 96 -6.50 -15.43 -9.44
N GLN A 97 -7.45 -15.70 -10.32
CA GLN A 97 -8.63 -16.50 -10.01
C GLN A 97 -8.92 -17.44 -11.17
N VAL A 98 -9.20 -18.70 -10.87
CA VAL A 98 -9.59 -19.72 -11.83
C VAL A 98 -10.79 -20.48 -11.27
N GLN A 99 -11.85 -20.55 -12.08
CA GLN A 99 -13.00 -21.41 -11.85
C GLN A 99 -13.15 -22.34 -13.05
N ARG A 100 -12.98 -23.64 -12.83
CA ARG A 100 -13.11 -24.65 -13.88
C ARG A 100 -14.60 -25.03 -14.08
N PRO A 101 -14.92 -25.70 -15.20
CA PRO A 101 -16.23 -26.32 -15.39
C PRO A 101 -16.63 -27.18 -14.20
N GLY A 102 -17.83 -26.94 -13.67
CA GLY A 102 -18.36 -27.70 -12.54
C GLY A 102 -17.85 -27.26 -11.15
N GLU A 103 -16.97 -26.25 -11.07
CA GLU A 103 -16.51 -25.66 -9.80
C GLU A 103 -17.30 -24.41 -9.44
N GLY A 104 -17.27 -24.05 -8.17
CA GLY A 104 -17.85 -22.80 -7.67
C GLY A 104 -19.35 -22.90 -7.42
N PRO A 105 -20.00 -21.74 -7.17
CA PRO A 105 -21.44 -21.67 -7.01
C PRO A 105 -22.24 -22.36 -8.12
N ASN A 106 -23.23 -23.17 -7.73
CA ASN A 106 -24.09 -23.94 -8.64
C ASN A 106 -23.38 -24.98 -9.52
N ALA A 107 -22.05 -25.19 -9.35
CA ALA A 107 -21.26 -26.23 -10.02
C ALA A 107 -21.58 -26.39 -11.52
N ASN A 108 -21.69 -25.29 -12.26
CA ASN A 108 -22.17 -25.32 -13.64
C ASN A 108 -21.08 -25.86 -14.59
N PRO A 109 -21.29 -27.00 -15.28
CA PRO A 109 -20.30 -27.58 -16.19
C PRO A 109 -20.13 -26.80 -17.49
N ALA A 110 -21.06 -25.90 -17.83
CA ALA A 110 -20.96 -25.05 -19.01
C ALA A 110 -20.20 -23.74 -18.74
N PHE A 111 -19.85 -23.44 -17.48
CA PHE A 111 -19.20 -22.21 -17.09
C PHE A 111 -17.74 -22.42 -16.70
N SER A 112 -16.86 -21.55 -17.17
CA SER A 112 -15.50 -21.43 -16.66
C SER A 112 -15.03 -19.99 -16.72
N SER A 113 -14.12 -19.61 -15.83
CA SER A 113 -13.53 -18.27 -15.85
C SER A 113 -12.09 -18.25 -15.37
N VAL A 114 -11.35 -17.28 -15.90
CA VAL A 114 -10.01 -16.92 -15.45
C VAL A 114 -9.98 -15.41 -15.29
N THR A 115 -9.44 -14.94 -14.17
CA THR A 115 -9.19 -13.53 -13.91
C THR A 115 -7.74 -13.37 -13.48
N GLN A 116 -7.09 -12.33 -13.98
CA GLN A 116 -5.76 -11.92 -13.57
C GLN A 116 -5.78 -10.43 -13.26
N GLY A 117 -5.23 -10.07 -12.11
CA GLY A 117 -5.05 -8.69 -11.70
C GLY A 117 -3.58 -8.41 -11.45
N ARG A 118 -3.11 -7.24 -11.81
CA ARG A 118 -1.79 -6.74 -11.45
C ARG A 118 -1.91 -5.33 -10.91
N ARG A 119 -1.41 -5.13 -9.70
CA ARG A 119 -1.34 -3.83 -9.04
C ARG A 119 0.10 -3.47 -8.72
N ARG A 120 0.60 -2.41 -9.33
CA ARG A 120 1.91 -1.82 -9.05
C ARG A 120 1.74 -0.51 -8.31
N GLY A 121 2.28 -0.42 -7.11
CA GLY A 121 2.28 0.78 -6.27
C GLY A 121 3.70 1.31 -6.07
N SER A 122 3.89 2.62 -6.10
CA SER A 122 5.15 3.25 -5.70
C SER A 122 4.87 4.50 -4.88
N ARG A 123 5.52 4.59 -3.72
CA ARG A 123 5.45 5.73 -2.81
C ARG A 123 6.85 6.28 -2.62
N PHE A 124 6.99 7.58 -2.81
CA PHE A 124 8.21 8.31 -2.53
C PHE A 124 7.94 9.40 -1.50
N THR A 125 8.78 9.47 -0.48
CA THR A 125 8.77 10.52 0.54
C THR A 125 10.10 11.25 0.55
N GLY A 126 10.06 12.57 0.71
CA GLY A 126 11.23 13.40 0.93
C GLY A 126 10.91 14.47 1.96
N ALA A 127 11.82 14.70 2.90
CA ALA A 127 11.69 15.71 3.92
C ALA A 127 13.05 16.33 4.21
N LEU A 128 13.08 17.66 4.34
CA LEU A 128 14.25 18.41 4.80
C LEU A 128 13.79 19.40 5.86
N THR A 129 14.45 19.39 7.02
CA THR A 129 14.14 20.27 8.14
C THR A 129 15.44 20.88 8.67
N ALA A 130 15.42 22.18 8.94
CA ALA A 130 16.51 22.90 9.57
C ALA A 130 16.00 23.61 10.83
N THR A 131 16.71 23.43 11.94
CA THR A 131 16.41 24.05 13.23
C THR A 131 17.61 24.87 13.69
N GLY A 132 17.42 26.17 13.82
CA GLY A 132 18.38 27.12 14.40
C GLY A 132 18.01 27.45 15.85
N MET A 133 19.02 27.54 16.72
CA MET A 133 18.90 27.99 18.11
C MET A 133 19.81 29.19 18.34
N PHE A 134 19.22 30.30 18.76
CA PHE A 134 19.91 31.59 18.93
C PHE A 134 19.68 32.12 20.34
N GLU A 135 20.75 32.55 21.00
CA GLU A 135 20.70 33.34 22.22
C GLU A 135 20.88 34.81 21.84
N LEU A 136 19.80 35.59 21.84
CA LEU A 136 19.81 36.99 21.42
C LEU A 136 20.27 37.90 22.57
N SER A 137 19.95 37.53 23.81
CA SER A 137 20.42 38.17 25.04
C SER A 137 20.42 37.15 26.19
N PRO A 138 21.01 37.45 27.36
CA PRO A 138 20.95 36.58 28.54
C PRO A 138 19.53 36.25 29.02
N THR A 139 18.56 37.08 28.63
CA THR A 139 17.14 36.94 28.99
C THR A 139 16.28 36.50 27.83
N LEU A 140 16.82 36.30 26.62
CA LEU A 140 16.05 36.01 25.41
C LEU A 140 16.71 34.93 24.56
N SER A 141 16.02 33.81 24.40
CA SER A 141 16.39 32.71 23.51
C SER A 141 15.33 32.47 22.45
N MET A 142 15.78 32.03 21.28
CA MET A 142 14.96 31.88 20.08
C MET A 142 15.28 30.56 19.40
N ARG A 143 14.24 29.82 19.00
CA ARG A 143 14.37 28.60 18.18
C ARG A 143 13.47 28.71 16.96
N THR A 144 14.08 28.61 15.79
CA THR A 144 13.39 28.66 14.49
C THR A 144 13.54 27.32 13.81
N THR A 145 12.45 26.75 13.33
CA THR A 145 12.44 25.53 12.52
C THR A 145 11.76 25.80 11.20
N ALA A 146 12.43 25.47 10.10
CA ALA A 146 11.85 25.53 8.76
C ALA A 146 12.02 24.16 8.09
N GLY A 147 11.07 23.77 7.25
CA GLY A 147 11.16 22.51 6.55
C GLY A 147 10.25 22.40 5.35
N VAL A 148 10.56 21.41 4.52
CA VAL A 148 9.79 21.06 3.33
C VAL A 148 9.55 19.57 3.32
N HIS A 149 8.38 19.17 2.82
CA HIS A 149 7.98 17.78 2.67
C HIS A 149 7.41 17.54 1.27
N TYR A 150 7.78 16.41 0.69
CA TYR A 150 7.27 15.93 -0.59
C TYR A 150 6.80 14.50 -0.44
N PHE A 151 5.62 14.22 -0.96
CA PHE A 151 5.07 12.88 -1.04
C PHE A 151 4.54 12.64 -2.45
N LYS A 152 4.84 11.48 -3.01
CA LYS A 152 4.27 11.02 -4.28
C LYS A 152 3.79 9.60 -4.11
N ASN A 153 2.57 9.33 -4.57
CA ASN A 153 2.00 8.00 -4.66
C ASN A 153 1.56 7.76 -6.10
N SER A 154 1.99 6.66 -6.69
CA SER A 154 1.53 6.20 -8.00
C SER A 154 1.02 4.79 -7.90
N VAL A 155 -0.13 4.53 -8.52
CA VAL A 155 -0.72 3.19 -8.61
C VAL A 155 -1.08 2.92 -10.06
N ASP A 156 -0.62 1.80 -10.58
CA ASP A 156 -1.00 1.23 -11.86
C ASP A 156 -1.75 -0.07 -11.60
N LEU A 157 -2.98 -0.17 -12.10
CA LEU A 157 -3.78 -1.39 -12.07
C LEU A 157 -4.00 -1.89 -13.49
N PHE A 158 -3.94 -3.20 -13.65
CA PHE A 158 -4.30 -3.90 -14.87
C PHE A 158 -5.06 -5.15 -14.50
N ASP A 159 -6.30 -5.27 -14.95
CA ASP A 159 -7.14 -6.43 -14.71
C ASP A 159 -7.61 -7.01 -16.04
N SER A 160 -7.58 -8.32 -16.17
CA SER A 160 -8.11 -9.06 -17.31
C SER A 160 -8.98 -10.22 -16.82
N ALA A 161 -10.08 -10.46 -17.53
CA ALA A 161 -10.99 -11.55 -17.23
C ALA A 161 -11.46 -12.19 -18.53
N ALA A 162 -11.48 -13.52 -18.54
CA ALA A 162 -12.08 -14.32 -19.59
C ALA A 162 -13.09 -15.28 -18.95
N SER A 163 -14.21 -15.49 -19.62
CA SER A 163 -15.19 -16.50 -19.22
C SER A 163 -15.81 -17.16 -20.44
N VAL A 164 -16.17 -18.43 -20.26
CA VAL A 164 -16.90 -19.23 -21.23
C VAL A 164 -18.21 -19.65 -20.58
N PHE A 165 -19.31 -19.52 -21.31
CA PHE A 165 -20.62 -20.04 -20.89
C PHE A 165 -21.30 -20.70 -22.09
N GLY A 166 -21.33 -22.04 -22.11
CA GLY A 166 -21.79 -22.80 -23.28
C GLY A 166 -20.93 -22.50 -24.51
N SER A 167 -21.54 -21.99 -25.58
CA SER A 167 -20.82 -21.55 -26.79
C SER A 167 -20.37 -20.08 -26.74
N GLY A 168 -20.74 -19.34 -25.69
CA GLY A 168 -20.40 -17.92 -25.54
C GLY A 168 -19.03 -17.72 -24.89
N VAL A 169 -18.28 -16.73 -25.37
CA VAL A 169 -17.00 -16.30 -24.81
C VAL A 169 -17.09 -14.81 -24.48
N SER A 170 -16.59 -14.42 -23.31
CA SER A 170 -16.45 -13.01 -22.92
C SER A 170 -15.02 -12.74 -22.46
N ILE A 171 -14.43 -11.66 -22.95
CA ILE A 171 -13.11 -11.18 -22.57
C ILE A 171 -13.26 -9.70 -22.18
N ARG A 172 -12.64 -9.30 -21.07
CA ARG A 172 -12.62 -7.93 -20.57
C ARG A 172 -11.24 -7.58 -20.08
N GLU A 173 -10.84 -6.35 -20.33
CA GLU A 173 -9.58 -5.79 -19.86
C GLU A 173 -9.82 -4.38 -19.33
N GLN A 174 -9.13 -4.03 -18.27
CA GLN A 174 -9.17 -2.71 -17.67
C GLN A 174 -7.78 -2.29 -17.23
N ARG A 175 -7.45 -1.03 -17.50
CA ARG A 175 -6.21 -0.41 -17.01
C ARG A 175 -6.53 0.91 -16.35
N LEU A 176 -6.02 1.11 -15.14
CA LEU A 176 -6.15 2.36 -14.40
C LEU A 176 -4.77 2.83 -13.98
N ARG A 177 -4.53 4.13 -14.10
CA ARG A 177 -3.34 4.77 -13.54
C ARG A 177 -3.76 5.99 -12.72
N ALA A 178 -3.30 6.03 -11.48
CA ALA A 178 -3.53 7.16 -10.58
C ALA A 178 -2.19 7.66 -10.02
N VAL A 179 -2.01 8.97 -10.01
CA VAL A 179 -0.83 9.62 -9.43
C VAL A 179 -1.29 10.78 -8.56
N THR A 180 -0.78 10.83 -7.33
CA THR A 180 -1.01 11.93 -6.39
C THR A 180 0.34 12.43 -5.91
N SER A 181 0.49 13.74 -5.82
CA SER A 181 1.67 14.38 -5.27
C SER A 181 1.26 15.47 -4.30
N THR A 182 2.00 15.60 -3.21
CA THR A 182 1.78 16.60 -2.17
C THR A 182 3.10 17.27 -1.86
N PHE A 183 3.08 18.59 -1.78
CA PHE A 183 4.20 19.39 -1.33
C PHE A 183 3.75 20.21 -0.12
N GLY A 184 4.60 20.29 0.90
CA GLY A 184 4.31 20.99 2.14
C GLY A 184 5.51 21.81 2.60
N LEU A 185 5.21 22.95 3.23
CA LEU A 185 6.17 23.82 3.88
C LEU A 185 5.80 23.91 5.36
N VAL A 186 6.79 23.94 6.25
CA VAL A 186 6.61 24.18 7.67
C VAL A 186 7.56 25.28 8.12
N LEU A 187 7.03 26.23 8.90
CA LEU A 187 7.81 27.25 9.58
C LEU A 187 7.28 27.36 11.01
N GLN A 188 8.16 27.24 11.98
CA GLN A 188 7.84 27.30 13.40
C GLN A 188 8.84 28.20 14.11
N GLN A 189 8.31 29.09 14.94
CA GLN A 189 9.09 29.99 15.77
C GLN A 189 8.74 29.77 17.24
N GLN A 190 9.78 29.64 18.07
CA GLN A 190 9.66 29.63 19.53
C GLN A 190 10.57 30.72 20.09
N VAL A 191 10.09 31.39 21.14
CA VAL A 191 10.81 32.45 21.85
C VAL A 191 10.61 32.18 23.34
N ALA A 192 11.69 32.25 24.11
CA ALA A 192 11.63 32.10 25.56
C ALA A 192 12.38 33.27 26.22
N TRP A 193 11.78 33.82 27.27
CA TRP A 193 12.34 34.93 28.03
C TRP A 193 12.27 34.70 29.55
N ARG A 194 13.15 35.36 30.30
CA ARG A 194 13.18 35.40 31.77
C ARG A 194 13.24 36.82 32.27
#